data_AF-A0A958CJD9-F1
#
_entry.id   AF-A0A958CJD9-F1
#
_cell.length_a   1.000
_cell.length_b   1.000
_cell.length_c   1.000
_cell.angle_alpha   90.00
_cell.angle_beta   90.00
_cell.angle_gamma   90.00
#
_symmetry.space_group_name_H-M   'P 1'
#
loop_
_entity.id
_entity.type
_entity.pdbx_description
1 polymer ?
#
loop_
_entity_poly.entity_id
_entity_poly.type
_entity_poly.pdbx_seq_one_letter_code
_entity_poly.pdbx_strand_id
1 'polypeptide(L)'
;MVERLVAQFDPEQIVLFGSHARGTAGPDSDVDLLVIMPFSGSKRAKQFELRMAVYDVDVPKDILLVSPEEVATNRDIPGTLIQPALQEGQVVYARR
;
A
#
# COMPACT_ATOMS: atom_id res chain seq x y z
N MET A 1 11.24 -5.17 -1.76
CA MET A 1 9.90 -4.79 -2.28
C MET A 1 9.69 -3.27 -2.22
N VAL A 2 9.65 -2.68 -1.02
CA VAL A 2 9.44 -1.22 -0.82
C VAL A 2 10.41 -0.37 -1.65
N GLU A 3 11.72 -0.61 -1.55
CA GLU A 3 12.74 0.14 -2.31
C GLU A 3 12.51 0.14 -3.82
N ARG A 4 12.03 -0.98 -4.38
CA ARG A 4 11.75 -1.08 -5.81
C ARG A 4 10.52 -0.27 -6.20
N LEU A 5 9.47 -0.30 -5.38
CA LEU A 5 8.29 0.54 -5.58
C LEU A 5 8.66 2.02 -5.50
N VAL A 6 9.51 2.41 -4.54
CA VAL A 6 10.02 3.77 -4.40
C VAL A 6 10.79 4.20 -5.64
N ALA A 7 11.74 3.38 -6.11
CA ALA A 7 12.59 3.72 -7.24
C ALA A 7 11.82 3.85 -8.58
N GLN A 8 10.76 3.07 -8.78
CA GLN A 8 10.04 3.03 -10.05
C GLN A 8 8.84 3.97 -10.13
N PHE A 9 8.16 4.19 -9.01
CA PHE A 9 6.87 4.89 -9.02
C PHE A 9 6.89 6.20 -8.25
N ASP A 10 7.93 6.45 -7.46
CA ASP A 10 8.05 7.64 -6.62
C ASP A 10 6.73 7.89 -5.88
N PRO A 11 6.40 7.10 -4.83
CA PRO A 11 5.21 7.31 -4.02
C PRO A 11 5.44 8.36 -2.94
N GLU A 12 4.36 8.96 -2.43
CA GLU A 12 4.45 9.89 -1.29
C GLU A 12 4.67 9.11 0.01
N GLN A 13 3.96 7.98 0.16
CA GLN A 13 4.03 7.15 1.35
C GLN A 13 3.70 5.70 1.01
N ILE A 14 4.34 4.76 1.72
CA ILE A 14 3.97 3.35 1.71
C ILE A 14 3.72 2.91 3.14
N VAL A 15 2.56 2.29 3.36
CA VAL A 15 2.14 1.79 4.67
C VAL A 15 1.98 0.28 4.58
N LEU A 16 2.66 -0.45 5.45
CA LEU A 16 2.39 -1.86 5.71
C LEU A 16 1.17 -1.94 6.63
N PHE A 17 0.14 -2.68 6.25
CA PHE A 17 -1.05 -2.85 7.07
C PHE A 17 -1.42 -4.33 7.21
N GLY A 18 -2.59 -4.60 7.78
CA GLY A 18 -3.09 -5.96 7.94
C GLY A 18 -2.37 -6.74 9.04
N SER A 19 -2.29 -8.06 8.86
CA SER A 19 -1.81 -8.99 9.89
C SER A 19 -0.35 -8.75 10.27
N HIS A 20 0.49 -8.36 9.30
CA HIS A 20 1.91 -8.05 9.54
C HIS A 20 2.08 -6.78 10.39
N ALA A 21 1.29 -5.74 10.13
CA ALA A 21 1.32 -4.53 10.96
C ALA A 21 0.80 -4.77 12.38
N ARG A 22 -0.20 -5.64 12.54
CA ARG A 22 -0.78 -6.01 13.85
C ARG A 22 0.05 -7.02 14.65
N GLY A 23 1.11 -7.58 14.07
CA GLY A 23 1.94 -8.61 14.71
C GLY A 23 1.24 -9.97 14.87
N THR A 24 0.12 -10.20 14.18
CA THR A 24 -0.65 -11.45 14.21
C THR A 24 -0.43 -12.29 12.94
N ALA A 25 0.54 -11.91 12.10
CA ALA A 25 0.87 -12.64 10.88
C ALA A 25 1.42 -14.04 11.20
N GLY A 26 0.91 -15.03 10.47
CA GLY A 26 1.44 -16.39 10.43
C GLY A 26 2.37 -16.60 9.22
N PRO A 27 2.93 -17.82 9.07
CA PRO A 27 3.85 -18.15 7.98
C PRO A 27 3.28 -17.93 6.57
N ASP A 28 1.96 -18.06 6.41
CA ASP A 28 1.25 -17.95 5.13
C ASP A 28 0.54 -16.60 4.95
N SER A 29 0.82 -15.61 5.81
CA SER A 29 0.12 -14.32 5.77
C SER A 29 0.62 -13.40 4.66
N ASP A 30 -0.31 -12.88 3.86
CA ASP A 30 -0.06 -11.89 2.81
C ASP A 30 0.53 -10.59 3.37
N VAL A 31 1.51 -10.04 2.65
CA VAL A 31 2.05 -8.71 2.93
C VAL A 31 1.15 -7.66 2.28
N ASP A 32 0.38 -6.94 3.09
CA ASP A 32 -0.54 -5.89 2.64
C ASP A 32 0.15 -4.52 2.62
N LEU A 33 0.24 -3.91 1.44
CA LEU A 33 0.83 -2.58 1.25
C LEU A 33 -0.18 -1.58 0.71
N LEU A 34 -0.31 -0.45 1.39
CA LEU A 34 -1.02 0.74 0.90
C LEU A 34 0.02 1.69 0.32
N VAL A 35 -0.04 1.92 -0.99
CA VAL A 35 0.81 2.87 -1.71
C VAL A 35 0.02 4.14 -1.96
N ILE A 36 0.46 5.24 -1.34
CA ILE A 36 -0.15 6.56 -1.47
C ILE A 36 0.68 7.35 -2.47
N MET A 37 0.11 7.68 -3.63
CA MET A 37 0.77 8.49 -4.64
C MET A 37 -0.23 9.14 -5.59
N PRO A 38 0.07 10.32 -6.16
CA PRO A 38 -0.72 10.86 -7.25
C PRO A 38 -0.58 9.94 -8.47
N PHE A 39 -1.68 9.72 -9.18
CA PHE A 39 -1.69 8.98 -10.44
C PHE A 39 -2.74 9.56 -11.37
N SER A 40 -2.52 9.40 -12.67
CA SER A 40 -3.47 9.78 -13.71
C SER A 40 -3.96 8.56 -14.48
N GLY A 41 -5.14 8.67 -15.09
CA GLY A 41 -5.75 7.58 -15.85
C GLY A 41 -6.35 6.49 -14.97
N SER A 42 -6.23 5.23 -15.41
CA SER A 42 -6.89 4.11 -14.75
C SER A 42 -6.14 3.67 -13.49
N LYS A 43 -6.78 3.85 -12.32
CA LYS A 43 -6.33 3.30 -11.04
C LYS A 43 -6.00 1.82 -11.12
N ARG A 44 -6.85 1.03 -11.78
CA ARG A 44 -6.67 -0.41 -11.94
C ARG A 44 -5.42 -0.75 -12.74
N ALA A 45 -5.13 0.00 -13.80
CA ALA A 45 -3.92 -0.18 -14.59
C ALA A 45 -2.67 0.12 -13.76
N LYS A 46 -2.66 1.23 -13.02
CA LYS A 46 -1.52 1.60 -12.17
C LYS A 46 -1.30 0.62 -11.01
N GLN A 47 -2.37 0.15 -10.38
CA GLN A 47 -2.27 -0.89 -9.36
C GLN A 47 -1.74 -2.21 -9.92
N PHE A 48 -2.09 -2.55 -11.16
CA PHE A 48 -1.52 -3.71 -11.84
C PHE A 48 -0.02 -3.53 -12.11
N GLU A 49 0.42 -2.36 -12.59
CA GLU A 49 1.85 -2.05 -12.76
C GLU A 49 2.64 -2.19 -11.45
N LEU A 50 2.11 -1.67 -10.34
CA LEU A 50 2.72 -1.80 -9.01
C LEU A 50 2.89 -3.27 -8.61
N ARG A 51 1.87 -4.12 -8.85
CA ARG A 51 1.95 -5.57 -8.58
C ARG A 51 2.98 -6.25 -9.46
N MET A 52 3.03 -5.90 -10.74
CA MET A 52 3.98 -6.48 -11.69
C MET A 52 5.42 -6.12 -11.34
N ALA A 53 5.68 -4.90 -10.86
CA ALA A 53 7.02 -4.45 -10.49
C ALA A 53 7.66 -5.31 -9.39
N VAL A 54 6.87 -5.98 -8.56
CA VAL A 54 7.35 -6.80 -7.45
C VAL A 54 6.89 -8.26 -7.56
N TYR A 55 6.44 -8.68 -8.73
CA TYR A 55 5.86 -10.01 -8.95
C TYR A 55 6.83 -11.16 -8.59
N ASP A 56 8.11 -11.00 -8.90
CA ASP A 56 9.23 -11.92 -8.63
C ASP A 56 9.58 -12.08 -7.13
N VAL A 57 9.00 -11.29 -6.24
CA VAL A 57 9.20 -11.47 -4.79
C VAL A 57 8.32 -12.64 -4.33
N ASP A 58 8.90 -13.77 -3.94
CA ASP A 58 8.17 -15.00 -3.58
C ASP A 58 7.55 -14.93 -2.18
N VAL A 59 6.61 -14.00 -1.99
CA VAL A 59 5.75 -13.86 -0.82
C VAL A 59 4.34 -13.52 -1.28
N PRO A 60 3.29 -14.06 -0.64
CA PRO A 60 1.94 -13.57 -0.86
C PRO A 60 1.87 -12.07 -0.51
N LYS A 61 1.25 -11.27 -1.37
CA LYS A 61 1.24 -9.81 -1.21
C LYS A 61 -0.02 -9.19 -1.83
N ASP A 62 -0.60 -8.21 -1.14
CA ASP A 62 -1.64 -7.36 -1.68
C ASP A 62 -1.15 -5.92 -1.75
N ILE A 63 -1.36 -5.26 -2.89
CA ILE A 63 -0.95 -3.86 -3.09
C ILE A 63 -2.18 -3.05 -3.46
N LEU A 64 -2.55 -2.14 -2.57
CA LEU A 64 -3.62 -1.18 -2.76
C LEU A 64 -3.02 0.19 -3.11
N LEU A 65 -3.41 0.72 -4.27
CA LEU A 65 -3.05 2.08 -4.67
C LEU A 65 -4.14 3.05 -4.19
N VAL A 66 -3.75 4.18 -3.62
CA VAL A 66 -4.65 5.29 -3.31
C VAL A 66 -4.02 6.62 -3.63
N SER A 67 -4.83 7.59 -4.05
CA SER A 67 -4.37 8.96 -4.20
C SER A 67 -4.37 9.70 -2.87
N PRO A 68 -3.59 10.78 -2.71
CA PRO A 68 -3.65 11.64 -1.53
C PRO A 68 -5.05 12.23 -1.29
N GLU A 69 -5.79 12.51 -2.36
CA GLU A 69 -7.18 12.99 -2.31
C GLU A 69 -8.14 11.92 -1.77
N GLU A 70 -7.98 10.66 -2.19
CA GLU A 70 -8.73 9.53 -1.65
C GLU A 70 -8.43 9.33 -0.17
N VAL A 71 -7.17 9.49 0.24
CA VAL A 71 -6.77 9.43 1.66
C VAL A 71 -7.46 10.54 2.46
N ALA A 72 -7.38 11.79 2.00
CA ALA A 72 -8.00 12.92 2.68
C ALA A 72 -9.51 12.76 2.85
N THR A 73 -10.18 12.13 1.87
CA THR A 73 -11.63 11.91 1.89
C THR A 73 -12.04 10.73 2.76
N ASN A 74 -11.27 9.64 2.76
CA ASN A 74 -11.69 8.36 3.34
C ASN A 74 -11.05 8.04 4.70
N ARG A 75 -10.05 8.82 5.15
CA ARG A 75 -9.31 8.57 6.39
C ARG A 75 -10.23 8.40 7.62
N ASP A 76 -11.32 9.14 7.68
CA ASP A 76 -12.23 9.16 8.81
C ASP A 76 -13.54 8.41 8.56
N ILE A 77 -13.68 7.73 7.40
CA ILE A 77 -14.88 6.99 7.02
C ILE A 77 -14.76 5.53 7.50
N PRO A 78 -15.56 5.11 8.51
CA PRO A 78 -15.55 3.73 8.97
C PRO A 78 -16.01 2.77 7.88
N GLY A 79 -15.38 1.59 7.81
CA GLY A 79 -15.69 0.55 6.82
C GLY A 79 -14.88 0.63 5.52
N THR A 80 -13.98 1.63 5.38
CA THR A 80 -12.99 1.63 4.31
C THR A 80 -11.74 0.83 4.71
N LEU A 81 -10.99 0.31 3.74
CA LEU A 81 -9.67 -0.28 4.02
C LEU A 81 -8.60 0.78 4.36
N ILE A 82 -8.84 2.03 3.95
CA ILE A 82 -7.91 3.16 4.13
C ILE A 82 -7.78 3.54 5.60
N GLN A 83 -8.91 3.66 6.32
CA GLN A 83 -8.90 4.03 7.74
C GLN A 83 -8.04 3.09 8.60
N PRO A 84 -8.27 1.76 8.67
CA PRO A 84 -7.48 0.87 9.50
C PRO A 84 -6.03 0.79 9.03
N ALA A 85 -5.78 0.87 7.71
CA ALA A 85 -4.42 0.90 7.18
C ALA A 85 -3.64 2.14 7.66
N LEU A 86 -4.28 3.31 7.79
CA LEU A 86 -3.64 4.52 8.28
C LEU A 86 -3.55 4.60 9.82
N GLN A 87 -4.47 3.97 10.54
CA GLN A 87 -4.51 4.00 12.01
C GLN A 87 -3.62 2.93 12.65
N GLU A 88 -3.63 1.73 12.09
CA GLU A 88 -2.95 0.55 12.66
C GLU A 88 -1.75 0.12 11.81
N GLY A 89 -1.64 0.62 10.58
CA GLY A 89 -0.52 0.31 9.71
C GLY A 89 0.78 1.00 10.13
N GLN A 90 1.88 0.37 9.75
CA GLN A 90 3.22 0.90 9.95
C GLN A 90 3.70 1.61 8.68
N VAL A 91 4.06 2.88 8.80
CA VAL A 91 4.70 3.62 7.70
C VAL A 91 6.10 3.04 7.48
N VAL A 92 6.29 2.38 6.33
CA VAL A 92 7.58 1.77 5.94
C VAL A 92 8.38 2.67 5.00
N TYR A 93 7.73 3.67 4.40
CA TYR A 93 8.37 4.72 3.62
C TYR A 93 7.51 5.98 3.64
N ALA A 94 8.15 7.14 3.76
CA ALA A 94 7.53 8.45 3.56
C ALA A 94 8.54 9.36 2.87
N ARG A 95 8.10 10.05 1.82
CA ARG A 95 8.92 11.05 1.12
C ARG A 95 9.17 12.24 2.05
N ARG A 96 10.43 12.69 2.09
CA ARG A 96 10.86 13.89 2.83
C ARG A 96 10.75 15.15 1.99
#